data_AF-A0A2G3J6M1-F1
#
_entry.id   AF-A0A2G3J6M1-F1
#
_cell.length_a   1.000
_cell.length_b   1.000
_cell.length_c   1.000
_cell.angle_alpha   90.00
_cell.angle_beta   90.00
_cell.angle_gamma   90.00
#
_symmetry.space_group_name_H-M   'P 1'
#
loop_
_entity.id
_entity.type
_entity.pdbx_description
1 polymer ?
#
loop_
_entity_poly.entity_id
_entity_poly.type
_entity_poly.pdbx_seq_one_letter_code
_entity_poly.pdbx_strand_id
1 'polypeptide(L)'
;MGLLDDLKQQAASVETDSAEQRRVYLANMGLIDSAMRAVLAYFYELANQLKVVKPASPHTYRVWGVGEFTQMNMTLAAANSRNKSLEGGEHPDYVEFIVEWQGREALRTVCSSQSAAKHLKEQMWQYGCKLEEKIQAAPDGKFIRSAITIAPLVPTRFRFDAVYDTGKIRLNIRNLANLGEDQHLLDAAQCTPVLCEELAKAMLGKPHHLADLLA
;
A
#
# COMPACT_ATOMS: atom_id res chain seq x y z
N MET A 1 -21.42 0.74 -54.19
CA MET A 1 -21.14 1.12 -52.80
C MET A 1 -19.82 1.86 -52.80
N GLY A 2 -19.77 3.06 -52.24
CA GLY A 2 -18.63 3.98 -52.36
C GLY A 2 -17.87 4.10 -51.04
N LEU A 3 -16.55 4.30 -51.13
CA LEU A 3 -15.62 4.47 -50.01
C LEU A 3 -16.11 5.48 -48.95
N LEU A 4 -16.83 6.52 -49.37
CA LEU A 4 -17.38 7.54 -48.46
C LEU A 4 -18.51 6.99 -47.56
N ASP A 5 -19.34 6.08 -48.08
CA ASP A 5 -20.43 5.47 -47.32
C ASP A 5 -19.87 4.43 -46.33
N ASP A 6 -18.85 3.67 -46.74
CA ASP A 6 -18.13 2.73 -45.85
C ASP A 6 -17.39 3.49 -44.73
N LEU A 7 -16.74 4.62 -45.05
CA LEU A 7 -16.08 5.47 -44.05
C LEU A 7 -17.09 6.12 -43.09
N LYS A 8 -18.30 6.49 -43.55
CA LYS A 8 -19.37 7.00 -42.68
C LYS A 8 -19.91 5.93 -41.74
N GLN A 9 -20.08 4.70 -42.22
CA GLN A 9 -20.47 3.58 -41.36
C GLN A 9 -19.40 3.26 -40.31
N GLN A 10 -18.11 3.25 -40.71
CA GLN A 10 -16.99 3.04 -39.79
C GLN A 10 -16.86 4.19 -38.77
N ALA A 11 -17.05 5.44 -39.19
CA ALA A 11 -17.04 6.59 -38.29
C ALA A 11 -18.19 6.51 -37.26
N ALA A 12 -19.40 6.17 -37.71
CA ALA A 12 -20.55 6.04 -36.82
C ALA A 12 -20.39 4.90 -35.80
N SER A 13 -19.79 3.76 -36.20
CA SER A 13 -19.49 2.68 -35.26
C SER A 13 -18.43 3.11 -34.23
N VAL A 14 -17.37 3.79 -34.67
CA VAL A 14 -16.31 4.28 -33.76
C VAL A 14 -16.83 5.34 -32.79
N GLU A 15 -17.67 6.26 -33.25
CA GLU A 15 -18.31 7.26 -32.39
C GLU A 15 -19.23 6.62 -31.35
N THR A 16 -20.01 5.62 -31.75
CA THR A 16 -20.91 4.89 -30.84
C THR A 16 -20.11 4.12 -29.76
N ASP A 17 -19.06 3.42 -30.17
CA ASP A 17 -18.16 2.71 -29.26
C ASP A 17 -17.48 3.68 -28.27
N SER A 18 -17.08 4.87 -28.75
CA SER A 18 -16.46 5.90 -27.89
C SER A 18 -17.44 6.48 -26.87
N ALA A 19 -18.70 6.69 -27.25
CA ALA A 19 -19.74 7.21 -26.36
C ALA A 19 -20.10 6.19 -25.27
N GLU A 20 -20.17 4.90 -25.62
CA GLU A 20 -20.40 3.82 -24.68
C GLU A 20 -19.24 3.66 -23.69
N GLN A 21 -17.99 3.67 -24.18
CA GLN A 21 -16.80 3.64 -23.33
C GLN A 21 -16.76 4.80 -22.35
N ARG A 22 -17.08 6.02 -22.80
CA ARG A 22 -17.15 7.20 -21.93
C ARG A 22 -18.23 7.07 -20.87
N ARG A 23 -19.41 6.54 -21.22
CA ARG A 23 -20.50 6.30 -20.26
C ARG A 23 -20.08 5.31 -19.17
N VAL A 24 -19.42 4.22 -19.56
CA VAL A 24 -18.90 3.21 -18.61
C VAL A 24 -17.83 3.82 -17.70
N TYR A 25 -16.91 4.60 -18.28
CA TYR A 25 -15.86 5.29 -17.52
C TYR A 25 -16.44 6.24 -16.45
N LEU A 26 -17.43 7.07 -16.80
CA LEU A 26 -18.08 7.99 -15.86
C LEU A 26 -18.85 7.24 -14.76
N ALA A 27 -19.51 6.13 -15.08
CA ALA A 27 -20.18 5.30 -14.09
C ALA A 27 -19.17 4.67 -13.11
N ASN A 28 -18.07 4.12 -13.62
CA ASN A 28 -16.97 3.57 -12.83
C ASN A 28 -16.36 4.62 -11.90
N MET A 29 -16.15 5.84 -12.40
CA MET A 29 -15.63 6.97 -11.63
C MET A 29 -16.52 7.29 -10.43
N GLY A 30 -17.84 7.36 -10.61
CA GLY A 30 -18.77 7.60 -9.50
C GLY A 30 -18.74 6.50 -8.42
N LEU A 31 -18.64 5.24 -8.83
CA LEU A 31 -18.54 4.10 -7.89
C LEU A 31 -17.23 4.12 -7.09
N ILE A 32 -16.10 4.35 -7.78
CA ILE A 32 -14.79 4.47 -7.14
C ILE A 32 -14.79 5.65 -6.15
N ASP A 33 -15.30 6.81 -6.55
CA ASP A 33 -15.35 8.00 -5.69
C ASP A 33 -16.08 7.73 -4.37
N SER A 34 -17.25 7.12 -4.47
CA SER A 34 -18.06 6.79 -3.29
C SER A 34 -17.32 5.83 -2.36
N ALA A 35 -16.75 4.76 -2.91
CA ALA A 35 -16.00 3.77 -2.15
C ALA A 35 -14.75 4.36 -1.48
N MET A 36 -13.95 5.13 -2.21
CA MET A 36 -12.72 5.74 -1.72
C MET A 36 -12.99 6.75 -0.59
N ARG A 37 -14.08 7.53 -0.70
CA ARG A 37 -14.50 8.45 0.37
C ARG A 37 -14.95 7.71 1.63
N ALA A 38 -15.66 6.60 1.48
CA ALA A 38 -16.06 5.76 2.61
C ALA A 38 -14.85 5.13 3.32
N VAL A 39 -13.90 4.60 2.54
CA VAL A 39 -12.61 4.07 3.05
C VAL A 39 -11.84 5.15 3.81
N LEU A 40 -11.70 6.34 3.24
CA LEU A 40 -11.01 7.46 3.89
C LEU A 40 -11.69 7.86 5.20
N ALA A 41 -13.02 8.01 5.21
CA ALA A 41 -13.77 8.40 6.40
C ALA A 41 -13.55 7.40 7.54
N TYR A 42 -13.64 6.09 7.25
CA TYR A 42 -13.39 5.03 8.23
C TYR A 42 -11.97 5.11 8.80
N PHE A 43 -10.95 5.13 7.93
CA PHE A 43 -9.56 5.12 8.40
C PHE A 43 -9.15 6.43 9.08
N TYR A 44 -9.76 7.55 8.73
CA TYR A 44 -9.54 8.82 9.40
C TYR A 44 -10.07 8.78 10.84
N GLU A 45 -11.28 8.25 11.04
CA GLU A 45 -11.84 8.04 12.37
C GLU A 45 -10.98 7.06 13.19
N LEU A 46 -10.63 5.91 12.61
CA LEU A 46 -9.77 4.92 13.24
C LEU A 46 -8.41 5.53 13.66
N ALA A 47 -7.76 6.30 12.77
CA ALA A 47 -6.49 6.95 13.07
C ALA A 47 -6.61 7.87 14.29
N ASN A 48 -7.71 8.61 14.42
CA ASN A 48 -7.93 9.50 15.56
C ASN A 48 -8.11 8.72 16.87
N GLN A 49 -8.86 7.61 16.84
CA GLN A 49 -9.02 6.74 18.02
C GLN A 49 -7.69 6.07 18.40
N LEU A 50 -6.92 5.58 17.43
CA LEU A 50 -5.62 4.97 17.68
C LEU A 50 -4.63 5.94 18.31
N LYS A 51 -4.61 7.21 17.90
CA LYS A 51 -3.75 8.24 18.53
C LYS A 51 -4.03 8.44 20.02
N VAL A 52 -5.27 8.20 20.46
CA VAL A 52 -5.67 8.27 21.87
C VAL A 52 -5.26 6.99 22.60
N VAL A 53 -5.60 5.82 22.05
CA VAL A 53 -5.36 4.52 22.70
C VAL A 53 -3.87 4.14 22.73
N LYS A 54 -3.12 4.47 21.68
CA LYS A 54 -1.70 4.12 21.49
C LYS A 54 -1.40 2.66 21.78
N PRO A 55 -2.04 1.72 21.05
CA PRO A 55 -1.82 0.30 21.29
C PRO A 55 -0.36 -0.10 21.02
N ALA A 56 0.07 -1.18 21.66
CA ALA A 56 1.25 -1.91 21.24
C ALA A 56 0.91 -2.79 20.02
N SER A 57 1.89 -3.02 19.15
CA SER A 57 1.73 -3.98 18.06
C SER A 57 1.61 -5.38 18.65
N PRO A 58 0.63 -6.18 18.22
CA PRO A 58 0.52 -7.59 18.61
C PRO A 58 1.45 -8.49 17.79
N HIS A 59 2.08 -7.97 16.74
CA HIS A 59 2.82 -8.74 15.75
C HIS A 59 4.32 -8.70 16.01
N THR A 60 5.02 -9.74 15.55
CA THR A 60 6.48 -9.83 15.57
C THR A 60 7.01 -9.74 14.15
N TYR A 61 7.81 -8.72 13.87
CA TYR A 61 8.33 -8.47 12.52
C TYR A 61 9.72 -9.08 12.38
N ARG A 62 9.80 -10.20 11.65
CA ARG A 62 11.07 -10.92 11.43
C ARG A 62 11.81 -10.38 10.22
N VAL A 63 13.09 -10.08 10.42
CA VAL A 63 14.07 -9.81 9.37
C VAL A 63 14.95 -11.04 9.22
N TRP A 64 14.71 -11.81 8.15
CA TRP A 64 15.41 -13.08 7.90
C TRP A 64 16.93 -12.91 7.89
N GLY A 65 17.62 -13.75 8.67
CA GLY A 65 19.08 -13.71 8.79
C GLY A 65 19.64 -12.57 9.64
N VAL A 66 18.78 -11.76 10.29
CA VAL A 66 19.20 -10.64 11.14
C VAL A 66 18.61 -10.74 12.54
N GLY A 67 17.30 -10.89 12.66
CA GLY A 67 16.61 -10.90 13.95
C GLY A 67 15.13 -10.54 13.82
N GLU A 68 14.51 -10.15 14.93
CA GLU A 68 13.09 -9.80 14.96
C GLU A 68 12.83 -8.56 15.81
N PHE A 69 11.84 -7.78 15.39
CA PHE A 69 11.30 -6.67 16.16
C PHE A 69 10.09 -7.14 16.94
N THR A 70 10.14 -6.94 18.26
CA THR A 70 9.08 -7.32 19.21
C THR A 70 8.73 -6.12 20.09
N GLN A 71 7.61 -6.20 20.81
CA GLN A 71 7.18 -5.17 21.78
C GLN A 71 7.16 -3.75 21.18
N MET A 72 6.69 -3.65 19.95
CA MET A 72 6.64 -2.38 19.22
C MET A 72 5.47 -1.53 19.72
N ASN A 73 5.67 -0.23 19.89
CA ASN A 73 4.61 0.69 20.29
C ASN A 73 4.22 1.59 19.12
N MET A 74 2.94 1.94 19.03
CA MET A 74 2.48 2.85 18.00
C MET A 74 3.02 4.26 18.22
N THR A 75 3.67 4.85 17.21
CA THR A 75 4.16 6.24 17.24
C THR A 75 3.40 7.16 16.32
N LEU A 76 2.81 6.62 15.25
CA LEU A 76 2.04 7.38 14.27
C LEU A 76 0.84 6.57 13.80
N ALA A 77 -0.28 7.25 13.58
CA ALA A 77 -1.42 6.76 12.83
C ALA A 77 -1.96 7.91 11.98
N ALA A 78 -2.16 7.68 10.69
CA ALA A 78 -2.68 8.70 9.78
C ALA A 78 -3.47 8.08 8.63
N ALA A 79 -4.49 8.79 8.18
CA ALA A 79 -5.19 8.53 6.93
C ALA A 79 -5.13 9.79 6.09
N ASN A 80 -4.81 9.64 4.81
CA ASN A 80 -4.78 10.74 3.85
C ASN A 80 -5.35 10.29 2.49
N SER A 81 -5.71 11.27 1.67
CA SER A 81 -6.12 11.06 0.30
C SER A 81 -5.35 12.03 -0.58
N ARG A 82 -5.00 11.58 -1.78
CA ARG A 82 -4.53 12.44 -2.86
C ARG A 82 -5.59 12.44 -3.94
N ASN A 83 -5.96 13.62 -4.41
CA ASN A 83 -6.89 13.77 -5.52
C ASN A 83 -6.13 14.05 -6.82
N LYS A 84 -6.77 13.76 -7.95
CA LYS A 84 -6.37 14.18 -9.29
C LYS A 84 -7.56 14.80 -10.02
N SER A 85 -7.28 15.75 -10.90
CA SER A 85 -8.30 16.34 -11.77
C SER A 85 -8.62 15.37 -12.91
N LEU A 86 -9.87 14.97 -13.03
CA LEU A 86 -10.41 14.18 -14.14
C LEU A 86 -11.63 14.89 -14.72
N GLU A 87 -12.22 14.31 -15.76
CA GLU A 87 -13.47 14.81 -16.33
C GLU A 87 -14.55 14.88 -15.24
N GLY A 88 -15.12 16.07 -15.02
CA GLY A 88 -16.17 16.27 -14.02
C GLY A 88 -15.69 16.73 -12.64
N GLY A 89 -14.38 16.81 -12.37
CA GLY A 89 -13.87 17.46 -11.15
C GLY A 89 -12.60 16.83 -10.55
N GLU A 90 -12.44 17.01 -9.24
CA GLU A 90 -11.38 16.34 -8.48
C GLU A 90 -11.86 15.01 -7.91
N HIS A 91 -11.11 13.96 -8.21
CA HIS A 91 -11.42 12.58 -7.86
C HIS A 91 -10.24 11.94 -7.09
N PRO A 92 -10.47 11.03 -6.13
CA PRO A 92 -9.39 10.37 -5.39
C PRO A 92 -8.47 9.57 -6.31
N ASP A 93 -7.19 9.91 -6.36
CA ASP A 93 -6.16 9.10 -7.01
C ASP A 93 -5.81 7.90 -6.13
N TYR A 94 -5.54 8.16 -4.85
CA TYR A 94 -5.38 7.12 -3.84
C TYR A 94 -5.79 7.60 -2.45
N VAL A 95 -6.12 6.63 -1.59
CA VAL A 95 -6.31 6.78 -0.15
C VAL A 95 -5.28 5.92 0.54
N GLU A 96 -4.59 6.47 1.52
CA GLU A 96 -3.52 5.79 2.26
C GLU A 96 -3.78 5.89 3.76
N PHE A 97 -3.77 4.74 4.43
CA PHE A 97 -3.74 4.62 5.87
C PHE A 97 -2.39 4.03 6.28
N ILE A 98 -1.75 4.66 7.26
CA ILE A 98 -0.44 4.25 7.76
C ILE A 98 -0.42 4.25 9.28
N VAL A 99 0.22 3.24 9.85
CA VAL A 99 0.59 3.15 11.25
C VAL A 99 2.08 2.86 11.34
N GLU A 100 2.80 3.61 12.18
CA GLU A 100 4.20 3.32 12.46
C GLU A 100 4.34 2.64 13.83
N TRP A 101 5.05 1.51 13.83
CA TRP A 101 5.41 0.77 15.01
C TRP A 101 6.88 1.01 15.33
N GLN A 102 7.16 1.45 16.55
CA GLN A 102 8.49 1.75 17.04
C GLN A 102 8.92 0.74 18.11
N GLY A 103 10.02 0.04 17.84
CA GLY A 103 10.68 -0.86 18.77
C GLY A 103 11.73 -0.15 19.61
N ARG A 104 12.29 -0.88 20.57
CA ARG A 104 13.32 -0.38 21.48
C ARG A 104 14.71 -0.33 20.85
N GLU A 105 15.09 -1.39 20.14
CA GLU A 105 16.47 -1.60 19.70
C GLU A 105 16.55 -1.85 18.21
N ALA A 106 17.53 -1.21 17.57
CA ALA A 106 17.85 -1.42 16.17
C ALA A 106 18.43 -2.82 15.96
N LEU A 107 18.08 -3.46 14.85
CA LEU A 107 18.71 -4.72 14.45
C LEU A 107 20.04 -4.42 13.75
N ARG A 108 21.07 -5.22 14.05
CA ARG A 108 22.41 -5.03 13.50
C ARG A 108 22.91 -6.32 12.87
N THR A 109 23.50 -6.22 11.69
CA THR A 109 24.13 -7.35 11.01
C THR A 109 25.38 -6.91 10.27
N VAL A 110 26.24 -7.87 9.94
CA VAL A 110 27.44 -7.68 9.14
C VAL A 110 27.36 -8.59 7.93
N CYS A 111 27.32 -7.99 6.74
CA CYS A 111 27.37 -8.72 5.48
C CYS A 111 28.82 -8.82 5.00
N SER A 112 29.28 -10.05 4.75
CA SER A 112 30.61 -10.34 4.19
C SER A 112 30.68 -10.19 2.67
N SER A 113 29.54 -10.00 2.00
CA SER A 113 29.48 -9.72 0.57
C SER A 113 28.64 -8.48 0.25
N GLN A 114 29.01 -7.77 -0.81
CA GLN A 114 28.28 -6.60 -1.30
C GLN A 114 26.89 -6.97 -1.83
N SER A 115 26.74 -8.16 -2.42
CA SER A 115 25.46 -8.67 -2.92
C SER A 115 24.46 -8.91 -1.79
N ALA A 116 24.89 -9.52 -0.68
CA ALA A 116 24.03 -9.74 0.48
C ALA A 116 23.59 -8.41 1.11
N ALA A 117 24.53 -7.46 1.25
CA ALA A 117 24.24 -6.12 1.76
C ALA A 117 23.20 -5.39 0.88
N LYS A 118 23.38 -5.45 -0.45
CA LYS A 118 22.45 -4.85 -1.42
C LYS A 118 21.07 -5.49 -1.34
N HIS A 119 20.98 -6.82 -1.29
CA HIS A 119 19.71 -7.53 -1.24
C HIS A 119 18.91 -7.18 0.03
N LEU A 120 19.56 -7.19 1.20
CA LEU A 120 18.91 -6.78 2.45
C LEU A 120 18.41 -5.35 2.39
N LYS A 121 19.18 -4.45 1.78
CA LYS A 121 18.78 -3.05 1.60
C LYS A 121 17.54 -2.88 0.73
N GLU A 122 17.51 -3.58 -0.40
CA GLU A 122 16.38 -3.56 -1.33
C GLU A 122 15.11 -4.10 -0.65
N GLN A 123 15.22 -5.22 0.09
CA GLN A 123 14.10 -5.77 0.86
C GLN A 123 13.58 -4.79 1.92
N MET A 124 14.46 -4.22 2.75
CA MET A 124 14.06 -3.27 3.78
C MET A 124 13.44 -2.00 3.17
N TRP A 125 13.98 -1.51 2.07
CA TRP A 125 13.42 -0.38 1.34
C TRP A 125 12.01 -0.68 0.80
N GLN A 126 11.81 -1.87 0.22
CA GLN A 126 10.50 -2.32 -0.24
C GLN A 126 9.48 -2.35 0.91
N TYR A 127 9.90 -2.80 2.09
CA TYR A 127 9.05 -2.81 3.29
C TYR A 127 8.94 -1.45 3.98
N GLY A 128 9.58 -0.39 3.47
CA GLY A 128 9.56 0.94 4.07
C GLY A 128 10.37 1.07 5.36
N CYS A 129 11.21 0.09 5.69
CA CYS A 129 12.09 0.14 6.86
C CYS A 129 13.33 0.98 6.55
N LYS A 130 13.71 1.83 7.51
CA LYS A 130 14.93 2.65 7.40
C LYS A 130 16.13 1.85 7.87
N LEU A 131 17.28 2.03 7.22
CA LEU A 131 18.55 1.44 7.62
C LEU A 131 19.71 2.38 7.34
N GLU A 132 20.80 2.15 8.06
CA GLU A 132 22.10 2.76 7.84
C GLU A 132 23.12 1.69 7.46
N GLU A 133 24.03 2.04 6.56
CA GLU A 133 25.09 1.16 6.09
C GLU A 133 26.47 1.78 6.33
N LYS A 134 27.38 1.02 6.94
CA LYS A 134 28.79 1.38 7.09
C LYS A 134 29.66 0.35 6.38
N ILE A 135 30.19 0.75 5.23
CA ILE A 135 31.06 -0.10 4.42
C ILE A 135 32.49 -0.01 4.95
N GLN A 136 33.11 -1.16 5.17
CA GLN A 136 34.54 -1.27 5.40
C GLN A 136 35.21 -1.79 4.13
N ALA A 137 36.13 -1.00 3.60
CA ALA A 137 36.99 -1.35 2.48
C ALA A 137 38.45 -1.49 2.92
N ALA A 138 39.21 -2.29 2.20
CA ALA A 138 40.65 -2.37 2.32
C ALA A 138 41.31 -1.08 1.77
N PRO A 139 42.61 -0.83 2.09
CA PRO A 139 43.34 0.32 1.55
C PRO A 139 43.39 0.36 0.01
N ASP A 140 43.26 -0.79 -0.65
CA ASP A 140 43.18 -0.93 -2.12
C ASP A 140 41.75 -0.76 -2.67
N GLY A 141 40.78 -0.39 -1.83
CA GLY A 141 39.39 -0.15 -2.19
C GLY A 141 38.51 -1.42 -2.27
N LYS A 142 39.07 -2.61 -2.02
CA LYS A 142 38.26 -3.85 -2.03
C LYS A 142 37.29 -3.89 -0.86
N PHE A 143 36.05 -4.29 -1.15
CA PHE A 143 35.03 -4.51 -0.14
C PHE A 143 35.47 -5.62 0.84
N ILE A 144 35.44 -5.33 2.14
CA ILE A 144 35.70 -6.32 3.20
C ILE A 144 34.37 -6.77 3.81
N ARG A 145 33.58 -5.82 4.29
CA ARG A 145 32.29 -6.08 4.94
C ARG A 145 31.43 -4.83 4.96
N SER A 146 30.13 -5.03 5.14
CA SER A 146 29.15 -3.96 5.36
C SER A 146 28.45 -4.18 6.68
N ALA A 147 28.52 -3.21 7.59
CA ALA A 147 27.74 -3.20 8.83
C ALA A 147 26.43 -2.46 8.58
N ILE A 148 25.31 -3.18 8.70
CA ILE A 148 23.96 -2.64 8.48
C ILE A 148 23.26 -2.52 9.83
N THR A 149 22.66 -1.35 10.08
CA THR A 149 21.80 -1.08 11.23
C THR A 149 20.41 -0.74 10.74
N ILE A 150 19.43 -1.60 11.04
CA ILE A 150 18.03 -1.43 10.65
C ILE A 150 17.33 -0.72 11.80
N ALA A 151 16.73 0.44 11.51
CA ALA A 151 16.00 1.21 12.50
C ALA A 151 14.80 0.40 13.02
N PRO A 152 14.48 0.48 14.32
CA PRO A 152 13.33 -0.21 14.90
C PRO A 152 12.01 0.49 14.57
N LEU A 153 11.76 0.79 13.30
CA LEU A 153 10.57 1.47 12.82
C LEU A 153 9.98 0.67 11.66
N VAL A 154 8.78 0.13 11.86
CA VAL A 154 8.05 -0.67 10.87
C VAL A 154 6.74 0.05 10.51
N PRO A 155 6.58 0.52 9.26
CA PRO A 155 5.32 1.11 8.81
C PRO A 155 4.37 0.03 8.29
N THR A 156 3.22 -0.15 8.93
CA THR A 156 2.08 -0.88 8.37
C THR A 156 1.26 0.08 7.52
N ARG A 157 0.91 -0.32 6.29
CA ARG A 157 0.25 0.57 5.33
C ARG A 157 -0.84 -0.15 4.55
N PHE A 158 -1.99 0.49 4.43
CA PHE A 158 -3.05 0.12 3.48
C PHE A 158 -3.21 1.25 2.48
N ARG A 159 -3.02 0.95 1.20
CA ARG A 159 -3.14 1.94 0.14
C ARG A 159 -4.14 1.44 -0.89
N PHE A 160 -5.16 2.25 -1.15
CA PHE A 160 -6.20 2.01 -2.13
C PHE A 160 -5.93 2.94 -3.31
N ASP A 161 -5.53 2.40 -4.44
CA ASP A 161 -5.28 3.15 -5.68
C ASP A 161 -6.46 2.98 -6.63
N ALA A 162 -6.99 4.09 -7.15
CA ALA A 162 -8.11 4.09 -8.08
C ALA A 162 -7.67 3.71 -9.51
N VAL A 163 -8.28 2.66 -10.08
CA VAL A 163 -8.07 2.22 -11.46
C VAL A 163 -9.33 2.52 -12.27
N TYR A 164 -9.49 3.78 -12.67
CA TYR A 164 -10.68 4.29 -13.34
C TYR A 164 -11.01 3.58 -14.65
N ASP A 165 -9.98 3.23 -15.43
CA ASP A 165 -10.14 2.53 -16.72
C ASP A 165 -10.88 1.21 -16.58
N THR A 166 -10.67 0.50 -15.46
CA THR A 166 -11.28 -0.82 -15.22
C THR A 166 -12.40 -0.78 -14.17
N GLY A 167 -12.67 0.36 -13.55
CA GLY A 167 -13.63 0.47 -12.44
C GLY A 167 -13.22 -0.29 -11.18
N LYS A 168 -11.92 -0.56 -11.01
CA LYS A 168 -11.38 -1.35 -9.89
C LYS A 168 -10.61 -0.47 -8.91
N ILE A 169 -10.41 -0.97 -7.71
CA ILE A 169 -9.54 -0.37 -6.69
C ILE A 169 -8.44 -1.38 -6.37
N ARG A 170 -7.19 -0.94 -6.47
CA ARG A 170 -6.04 -1.76 -6.11
C ARG A 170 -5.70 -1.51 -4.64
N LEU A 171 -5.83 -2.54 -3.81
CA LEU A 171 -5.42 -2.52 -2.42
C LEU A 171 -4.00 -3.07 -2.29
N ASN A 172 -3.06 -2.23 -1.85
CA ASN A 172 -1.72 -2.63 -1.43
C ASN A 172 -1.66 -2.65 0.10
N ILE A 173 -1.35 -3.82 0.65
CA ILE A 173 -1.19 -4.06 2.08
C ILE A 173 0.28 -4.28 2.35
N ARG A 174 0.87 -3.50 3.25
CA ARG A 174 2.28 -3.63 3.64
C ARG A 174 2.42 -3.85 5.13
N ASN A 175 3.28 -4.79 5.51
CA ASN A 175 3.65 -5.11 6.88
C ASN A 175 2.46 -5.33 7.83
N LEU A 176 1.42 -6.06 7.37
CA LEU A 176 0.21 -6.28 8.18
C LEU A 176 0.49 -7.14 9.41
N ALA A 177 1.00 -8.37 9.20
CA ALA A 177 1.34 -9.31 10.26
C ALA A 177 2.83 -9.68 10.26
N ASN A 178 3.46 -9.69 9.08
CA ASN A 178 4.89 -9.92 8.88
C ASN A 178 5.44 -8.88 7.91
N LEU A 179 6.76 -8.73 7.81
CA LEU A 179 7.36 -7.89 6.78
C LEU A 179 7.05 -8.47 5.40
N GLY A 180 6.45 -7.65 4.54
CA GLY A 180 5.89 -8.10 3.27
C GLY A 180 4.97 -7.07 2.64
N GLU A 181 4.59 -7.35 1.40
CA GLU A 181 3.60 -6.57 0.65
C GLU A 181 2.69 -7.52 -0.13
N ASP A 182 1.38 -7.34 0.04
CA ASP A 182 0.34 -8.09 -0.65
C ASP A 182 -0.52 -7.11 -1.46
N GLN A 183 -0.97 -7.53 -2.64
CA GLN A 183 -1.75 -6.70 -3.55
C GLN A 183 -3.01 -7.43 -4.01
N HIS A 184 -4.15 -6.75 -3.89
CA HIS A 184 -5.46 -7.25 -4.31
C HIS A 184 -6.13 -6.26 -5.26
N LEU A 185 -6.81 -6.77 -6.29
CA LEU A 185 -7.62 -5.96 -7.19
C LEU A 185 -9.09 -6.19 -6.87
N LEU A 186 -9.77 -5.14 -6.41
CA LEU A 186 -11.11 -5.20 -5.85
C LEU A 186 -12.11 -4.44 -6.72
N ASP A 187 -13.35 -4.90 -6.74
CA ASP A 187 -14.48 -4.08 -7.15
C ASP A 187 -14.73 -2.95 -6.16
N ALA A 188 -15.20 -1.79 -6.66
CA ALA A 188 -15.56 -0.67 -5.79
C ALA A 188 -16.57 -1.07 -4.70
N ALA A 189 -17.48 -1.99 -5.00
CA ALA A 189 -18.46 -2.54 -4.06
C ALA A 189 -17.86 -3.38 -2.92
N GLN A 190 -16.64 -3.90 -3.07
CA GLN A 190 -15.93 -4.63 -2.02
C GLN A 190 -15.20 -3.69 -1.05
N CYS A 191 -14.87 -2.47 -1.49
CA CYS A 191 -14.21 -1.44 -0.68
C CYS A 191 -15.20 -0.75 0.28
N THR A 192 -15.67 -1.52 1.25
CA THR A 192 -16.67 -1.09 2.24
C THR A 192 -16.03 -0.83 3.60
N PRO A 193 -16.76 -0.17 4.54
CA PRO A 193 -16.33 -0.10 5.93
C PRO A 193 -16.09 -1.47 6.58
N VAL A 194 -16.77 -2.54 6.12
CA VAL A 194 -16.55 -3.90 6.62
C VAL A 194 -15.15 -4.39 6.27
N LEU A 195 -14.70 -4.21 5.02
CA LEU A 195 -13.33 -4.54 4.63
C LEU A 195 -12.30 -3.75 5.47
N CYS A 196 -12.57 -2.46 5.69
CA CYS A 196 -11.69 -1.61 6.48
C CYS A 196 -11.60 -2.06 7.94
N GLU A 197 -12.72 -2.49 8.53
CA GLU A 197 -12.79 -3.07 9.86
C GLU A 197 -11.99 -4.37 9.96
N GLU A 198 -12.11 -5.27 8.99
CA GLU A 198 -11.34 -6.52 9.00
C GLU A 198 -9.83 -6.29 8.83
N LEU A 199 -9.42 -5.30 8.01
CA LEU A 199 -8.03 -4.85 7.92
C LEU A 199 -7.53 -4.28 9.26
N ALA A 200 -8.34 -3.45 9.91
CA ALA A 200 -8.01 -2.87 11.22
C ALA A 200 -7.88 -3.94 12.31
N LYS A 201 -8.81 -4.92 12.35
CA LYS A 201 -8.76 -6.07 13.26
C LYS A 201 -7.49 -6.89 13.04
N ALA A 202 -7.15 -7.21 11.79
CA ALA A 202 -5.93 -7.94 11.47
C ALA A 202 -4.66 -7.20 11.94
N MET A 203 -4.59 -5.89 11.71
CA MET A 203 -3.47 -5.06 12.18
C MET A 203 -3.36 -5.04 13.72
N LEU A 204 -4.51 -5.00 14.40
CA LEU A 204 -4.58 -5.01 15.86
C LEU A 204 -4.61 -6.43 16.46
N GLY A 205 -4.37 -7.47 15.67
CA GLY A 205 -4.27 -8.86 16.14
C GLY A 205 -5.57 -9.41 16.71
N LYS A 206 -6.71 -8.81 16.35
CA LYS A 206 -8.05 -9.28 16.72
C LYS A 206 -8.52 -10.33 15.72
N PRO A 207 -9.43 -11.26 16.12
CA PRO A 207 -10.06 -12.18 15.19
C PRO A 207 -10.68 -11.44 14.00
N HIS A 208 -10.42 -11.92 12.79
CA HIS A 208 -10.84 -11.29 11.55
C HIS A 208 -11.16 -12.31 10.45
N HIS A 209 -11.91 -11.87 9.44
CA HIS A 209 -12.33 -12.64 8.26
C HIS A 209 -11.74 -12.09 6.95
N LEU A 210 -10.63 -11.36 7.05
CA LEU A 210 -9.99 -10.71 5.91
C LEU A 210 -9.73 -11.64 4.71
N ALA A 211 -9.34 -12.89 4.94
CA ALA A 211 -9.09 -13.86 3.87
C ALA A 211 -10.35 -14.14 3.03
N ASP A 212 -11.53 -14.17 3.66
CA ASP A 212 -12.81 -14.42 2.98
C ASP A 212 -13.24 -13.22 2.12
N LEU A 213 -12.79 -12.01 2.47
CA LEU A 213 -13.11 -10.77 1.76
C LEU A 213 -12.13 -10.45 0.63
N LEU A 214 -10.93 -11.04 0.65
CA LEU A 214 -9.85 -10.81 -0.32
C LEU A 214 -9.64 -11.97 -1.31
N ALA A 215 -10.40 -13.06 -1.15
CA ALA A 215 -10.45 -14.20 -2.07
C ALA A 215 -11.26 -13.88 -3.33
#